data_AF-A0AA38ZQD2-F1
#
_entry.id   AF-A0AA38ZQD2-F1
#
_cell.length_a   1.000
_cell.length_b   1.000
_cell.length_c   1.000
_cell.angle_alpha   90.00
_cell.angle_beta   90.00
_cell.angle_gamma   90.00
#
_symmetry.space_group_name_H-M   'P 1'
#
loop_
_entity.id
_entity.type
_entity.pdbx_description
1 polymer ?
#
loop_
_entity_poly.entity_id
_entity_poly.type
_entity_poly.pdbx_seq_one_letter_code
_entity_poly.pdbx_strand_id
1 'polypeptide(L)'
;MRDPKETISWDDTDDVPVATLLVGFKMPEIERYTGVGCPCIHLRLYSTVMRALGLDEVQLLALFPLSLSDTTQRWYASLGSSRRRTWEDLAQEFLRQYSFGI
;
A
#
# COMPACT_ATOMS: atom_id res chain seq x y z
N MET A 1 -1.74 21.00 -43.00
CA MET A 1 -2.95 20.82 -42.17
C MET A 1 -2.84 19.47 -41.50
N ARG A 2 -3.10 19.42 -40.19
CA ARG A 2 -2.90 18.28 -39.27
C ARG A 2 -4.18 17.45 -39.26
N ASP A 3 -4.07 16.12 -39.26
CA ASP A 3 -5.00 15.27 -38.50
C ASP A 3 -4.18 14.15 -37.82
N PRO A 4 -3.98 14.26 -36.50
CA PRO A 4 -3.34 13.25 -35.68
C PRO A 4 -4.33 12.72 -34.65
N LYS A 5 -4.70 11.44 -34.70
CA LYS A 5 -4.90 10.69 -33.46
C LYS A 5 -4.96 9.19 -33.67
N GLU A 6 -3.78 8.63 -33.85
CA GLU A 6 -3.49 7.33 -33.26
C GLU A 6 -3.54 7.55 -31.73
N THR A 7 -4.64 7.12 -31.09
CA THR A 7 -4.70 6.99 -29.63
C THR A 7 -4.98 5.55 -29.30
N ILE A 8 -3.87 4.84 -29.07
CA ILE A 8 -3.63 3.90 -27.97
C ILE A 8 -4.92 3.63 -27.17
N SER A 9 -5.51 2.48 -27.48
CA SER A 9 -6.47 1.81 -26.63
C SER A 9 -5.75 1.45 -25.34
N TRP A 10 -5.98 2.21 -24.27
CA TRP A 10 -5.59 1.84 -22.92
C TRP A 10 -6.53 0.73 -22.43
N ASP A 11 -6.37 -0.44 -23.02
CA ASP A 11 -6.91 -1.69 -22.50
C ASP A 11 -5.70 -2.47 -22.00
N ASP A 12 -5.23 -2.08 -20.82
CA ASP A 12 -4.30 -2.87 -20.02
C ASP A 12 -4.98 -3.11 -18.67
N THR A 13 -6.02 -3.94 -18.74
CA THR A 13 -6.79 -4.48 -17.62
C THR A 13 -5.93 -5.44 -16.78
N ASP A 14 -4.91 -4.89 -16.11
CA ASP A 14 -4.19 -5.57 -15.02
C ASP A 14 -4.60 -5.04 -13.62
N ASP A 15 -5.49 -4.06 -13.55
CA ASP A 15 -6.01 -3.49 -12.28
C ASP A 15 -7.21 -4.26 -11.68
N VAL A 16 -7.70 -5.30 -12.36
CA VAL A 16 -8.91 -6.05 -11.97
C VAL A 16 -8.72 -7.06 -10.79
N PRO A 17 -7.51 -7.50 -10.36
CA PRO A 17 -7.40 -8.37 -9.19
C PRO A 17 -7.70 -7.66 -7.86
N VAL A 18 -7.28 -6.40 -7.71
CA VAL A 18 -7.40 -5.65 -6.44
C VAL A 18 -8.82 -5.12 -6.24
N ALA A 19 -9.45 -4.62 -7.31
CA ALA A 19 -10.82 -4.08 -7.24
C ALA A 19 -11.84 -5.15 -6.81
N THR A 20 -11.65 -6.39 -7.25
CA THR A 20 -12.52 -7.54 -6.87
C THR A 20 -12.29 -7.95 -5.42
N LEU A 21 -11.05 -7.86 -4.91
CA LEU A 21 -10.72 -8.18 -3.52
C LEU A 21 -11.38 -7.21 -2.51
N LEU A 22 -11.52 -5.94 -2.91
CA LEU A 22 -12.09 -4.89 -2.07
C LEU A 22 -13.61 -5.00 -1.91
N VAL A 23 -14.30 -5.79 -2.74
CA VAL A 23 -15.74 -6.03 -2.60
C VAL A 23 -15.97 -6.95 -1.40
N GLY A 24 -16.16 -6.32 -0.23
CA GLY A 24 -16.49 -7.00 1.03
C GLY A 24 -15.32 -7.22 1.98
N PHE A 25 -14.08 -6.86 1.60
CA PHE A 25 -12.96 -6.88 2.54
C PHE A 25 -13.13 -5.80 3.61
N LYS A 26 -13.44 -6.21 4.83
CA LYS A 26 -13.40 -5.34 6.00
C LYS A 26 -11.99 -5.38 6.57
N MET A 27 -11.31 -4.23 6.56
CA MET A 27 -10.04 -4.07 7.23
C MET A 27 -10.18 -4.49 8.71
N PRO A 28 -9.31 -5.37 9.23
CA PRO A 28 -9.29 -5.70 10.65
C PRO A 28 -9.10 -4.45 11.50
N GLU A 29 -9.46 -4.51 12.78
CA GLU A 29 -9.25 -3.41 13.73
C GLU A 29 -7.77 -3.27 14.08
N ILE A 30 -7.00 -2.77 13.10
CA ILE A 30 -5.63 -2.33 13.24
C ILE A 30 -5.70 -0.82 13.41
N GLU A 31 -5.18 -0.32 14.53
CA GLU A 31 -5.10 1.12 14.73
C GLU A 31 -4.28 1.75 13.59
N ARG A 32 -4.79 2.86 13.06
CA ARG A 32 -4.12 3.54 11.96
C ARG A 32 -2.85 4.18 12.46
N TYR A 33 -1.73 3.95 11.76
CA TYR A 33 -0.49 4.62 12.10
C TYR A 33 -0.60 6.11 11.83
N THR A 34 -0.38 6.94 12.85
CA THR A 34 -0.52 8.40 12.78
C THR A 34 0.79 9.12 12.46
N GLY A 35 1.89 8.38 12.33
CA GLY A 35 3.24 8.94 12.32
C GLY A 35 3.88 9.03 13.71
N VAL A 36 3.13 8.66 14.76
CA VAL A 36 3.60 8.61 16.16
C VAL A 36 3.63 7.16 16.65
N GLY A 37 4.63 6.83 17.46
CA GLY A 37 4.83 5.48 17.99
C GLY A 37 5.76 4.62 17.13
N CYS A 38 5.93 3.35 17.51
CA CYS A 38 6.95 2.49 16.92
C CYS A 38 6.51 1.93 15.55
N PRO A 39 7.16 2.33 14.43
CA PRO A 39 6.80 1.85 13.09
C PRO A 39 7.02 0.34 12.92
N CYS A 40 8.01 -0.24 13.63
CA CYS A 40 8.26 -1.68 13.62
C CYS A 40 7.08 -2.49 14.16
N ILE A 41 6.45 -2.00 15.23
CA ILE A 41 5.30 -2.67 15.84
C ILE A 41 4.11 -2.62 14.88
N HIS A 42 3.86 -1.47 14.24
CA HIS A 42 2.80 -1.33 13.25
C HIS A 42 2.96 -2.30 12.07
N LEU A 43 4.15 -2.32 11.45
CA LEU A 43 4.45 -3.23 10.33
C LEU A 43 4.28 -4.70 10.71
N ARG A 44 4.76 -5.07 11.90
CA ARG A 44 4.65 -6.45 12.38
C ARG A 44 3.19 -6.84 12.63
N LEU A 45 2.42 -5.98 13.30
CA LEU A 45 1.01 -6.21 13.58
C LEU A 45 0.21 -6.36 12.27
N TYR A 46 0.35 -5.39 11.37
CA TYR A 46 -0.30 -5.41 10.06
C TYR A 46 0.00 -6.70 9.30
N SER A 47 1.28 -7.00 9.09
CA SER A 47 1.67 -8.14 8.26
C SER A 47 1.29 -9.49 8.88
N THR A 48 1.28 -9.60 10.21
CA THR A 48 0.85 -10.82 10.92
C THR A 48 -0.65 -11.05 10.74
N VAL A 49 -1.47 -10.02 11.00
CA VAL A 49 -2.92 -10.12 10.91
C VAL A 49 -3.35 -10.42 9.48
N MET A 50 -2.82 -9.70 8.51
CA MET A 50 -3.21 -9.84 7.11
C MET A 50 -2.78 -11.19 6.53
N ARG A 51 -1.59 -11.71 6.88
CA ARG A 51 -1.19 -13.07 6.50
C ARG A 51 -2.03 -14.16 7.16
N ALA A 52 -2.48 -13.95 8.40
CA ALA A 52 -3.40 -14.88 9.06
C ALA A 52 -4.78 -14.96 8.36
N LEU A 53 -5.16 -13.90 7.64
CA LEU A 53 -6.35 -13.88 6.79
C LEU A 53 -6.13 -14.48 5.40
N GLY A 54 -4.93 -15.03 5.13
CA GLY A 54 -4.60 -15.66 3.86
C GLY A 54 -4.20 -14.68 2.75
N LEU A 55 -3.89 -13.42 3.09
CA LEU A 55 -3.50 -12.43 2.09
C LEU A 55 -2.05 -12.62 1.63
N ASP A 56 -1.85 -12.56 0.32
CA ASP A 56 -0.54 -12.62 -0.32
C ASP A 56 0.19 -11.27 -0.30
N GLU A 57 1.44 -11.25 -0.76
CA GLU A 57 2.28 -10.05 -0.74
C GLU A 57 1.70 -8.88 -1.55
N VAL A 58 1.08 -9.15 -2.70
CA VAL A 58 0.48 -8.12 -3.56
C VAL A 58 -0.68 -7.46 -2.84
N GLN A 59 -1.50 -8.26 -2.16
CA GLN A 59 -2.61 -7.79 -1.35
C GLN A 59 -2.14 -7.02 -0.11
N LEU A 60 -1.06 -7.46 0.55
CA LEU A 60 -0.44 -6.72 1.66
C LEU A 60 -0.03 -5.32 1.21
N LEU A 61 0.63 -5.20 0.06
CA LEU A 61 1.07 -3.93 -0.49
C LEU A 61 -0.11 -3.02 -0.83
N ALA A 62 -1.13 -3.55 -1.49
CA ALA A 62 -2.31 -2.80 -1.93
C ALA A 62 -3.16 -2.28 -0.76
N LEU A 63 -3.27 -3.06 0.32
CA LEU A 63 -4.13 -2.74 1.46
C LEU A 63 -3.41 -1.96 2.56
N PHE A 64 -2.07 -1.88 2.53
CA PHE A 64 -1.29 -1.20 3.57
C PHE A 64 -1.73 0.25 3.82
N PRO A 65 -2.07 1.06 2.80
CA PRO A 65 -2.55 2.43 3.01
C PRO A 65 -3.78 2.53 3.90
N LEU A 66 -4.65 1.52 3.94
CA LEU A 66 -5.84 1.52 4.79
C LEU A 66 -5.50 1.45 6.28
N SER A 67 -4.29 0.97 6.62
CA SER A 67 -3.73 0.94 7.97
C SER A 67 -3.04 2.26 8.38
N LEU A 68 -3.07 3.29 7.54
CA LEU A 68 -2.38 4.55 7.75
C LEU A 68 -3.39 5.69 7.95
N SER A 69 -3.03 6.69 8.75
CA SER A 69 -3.74 7.99 8.80
C SER A 69 -3.49 8.83 7.54
N ASP A 70 -4.26 9.90 7.35
CA ASP A 70 -4.21 10.74 6.13
C ASP A 70 -2.81 11.29 5.80
N THR A 71 -2.04 11.71 6.82
CA THR A 71 -0.68 12.24 6.61
C THR A 71 0.27 11.13 6.14
N THR A 72 0.19 9.96 6.76
CA THR A 72 1.00 8.79 6.41
C THR A 72 0.56 8.14 5.09
N GLN A 73 -0.73 8.23 4.72
CA GLN A 73 -1.22 7.80 3.41
C GLN A 73 -0.66 8.67 2.29
N ARG A 74 -0.58 9.99 2.47
CA ARG A 74 0.04 10.89 1.49
C ARG A 74 1.51 10.56 1.25
N TRP A 75 2.25 10.22 2.31
CA TRP A 75 3.61 9.72 2.17
C TRP A 75 3.65 8.44 1.33
N TYR A 76 2.78 7.46 1.60
CA TYR A 76 2.74 6.23 0.83
C TYR A 76 2.44 6.49 -0.66
N ALA A 77 1.48 7.38 -0.96
CA ALA A 77 1.14 7.77 -2.32
C ALA A 77 2.30 8.47 -3.06
N SER A 78 3.21 9.11 -2.32
CA SER A 78 4.41 9.75 -2.89
C SER A 78 5.53 8.78 -3.26
N LEU A 79 5.45 7.52 -2.81
CA LEU A 79 6.46 6.50 -3.14
C LEU A 79 6.33 6.06 -4.59
N GLY A 80 7.43 6.12 -5.34
CA GLY A 80 7.51 5.54 -6.68
C GLY A 80 7.32 4.01 -6.65
N SER A 81 6.84 3.43 -7.76
CA SER A 81 6.48 2.01 -7.85
C SER A 81 7.64 1.06 -7.54
N SER A 82 8.89 1.46 -7.82
CA SER A 82 10.08 0.67 -7.49
C SER A 82 10.30 0.49 -5.99
N ARG A 83 9.83 1.43 -5.15
CA ARG A 83 9.95 1.41 -3.69
C ARG A 83 8.88 0.58 -2.99
N ARG A 84 7.96 -0.02 -3.76
CA ARG A 84 6.81 -0.79 -3.29
C ARG A 84 6.63 -2.07 -4.11
N ARG A 85 7.72 -2.65 -4.62
CA ARG A 85 7.67 -3.88 -5.42
C ARG A 85 7.43 -5.11 -4.55
N THR A 86 8.07 -5.15 -3.40
CA THR A 86 7.93 -6.23 -2.41
C THR A 86 7.53 -5.67 -1.06
N TRP A 87 7.02 -6.53 -0.17
CA TRP A 87 6.73 -6.14 1.20
C TRP A 87 7.98 -5.62 1.92
N GLU A 88 9.15 -6.21 1.61
CA GLU A 88 10.44 -5.80 2.17
C GLU A 88 10.82 -4.38 1.74
N ASP A 89 10.70 -4.04 0.45
CA ASP A 89 11.00 -2.69 -0.04
C ASP A 89 10.15 -1.63 0.67
N LEU A 90 8.84 -1.90 0.78
CA LEU A 90 7.91 -1.01 1.47
C LEU A 90 8.26 -0.89 2.96
N ALA A 91 8.55 -2.01 3.63
CA ALA A 91 8.89 -2.04 5.04
C ALA A 91 10.16 -1.21 5.32
N GLN A 92 11.19 -1.35 4.49
CA GLN A 92 12.42 -0.58 4.60
C GLN A 92 12.18 0.92 4.43
N GLU A 93 11.39 1.33 3.45
CA GLU A 93 11.05 2.74 3.23
C GLU A 93 10.19 3.31 4.38
N PHE A 94 9.25 2.52 4.90
CA PHE A 94 8.43 2.91 6.05
C PHE A 94 9.28 3.11 7.30
N LEU A 95 10.17 2.16 7.60
CA LEU A 95 11.10 2.28 8.71
C LEU A 95 12.04 3.48 8.50
N ARG A 96 12.58 3.67 7.31
CA ARG A 96 13.46 4.81 7.01
C ARG A 96 12.76 6.15 7.21
N GLN A 97 11.49 6.26 6.85
CA GLN A 97 10.72 7.49 7.01
C GLN A 97 10.38 7.79 8.48
N TYR A 98 9.97 6.77 9.24
CA TYR A 98 9.32 6.96 10.55
C TYR A 98 10.13 6.47 11.76
N SER A 99 11.27 5.80 11.57
CA SER A 99 12.12 5.34 12.69
C SER A 99 13.02 6.44 13.28
N PHE A 100 13.02 7.64 12.71
CA PHE A 100 13.82 8.78 13.20
C PHE A 100 13.02 9.79 14.06
N GLY A 101 11.81 9.45 14.48
CA GLY A 101 11.05 10.26 15.45
C GLY A 101 11.31 9.81 16.89
N ILE A 102 12.42 10.26 17.48
CA ILE A 102 12.62 10.29 18.94
C ILE A 102 12.65 11.76 19.36
#